data_AF-A0A352Q7Q5-F1
#
_entry.id   AF-A0A352Q7Q5-F1
#
_cell.length_a   1.000
_cell.length_b   1.000
_cell.length_c   1.000
_cell.angle_alpha   90.00
_cell.angle_beta   90.00
_cell.angle_gamma   90.00
#
_symmetry.space_group_name_H-M   'P 1'
#
loop_
_entity.id
_entity.type
_entity.pdbx_description
1 polymer ?
#
loop_
_entity_poly.entity_id
_entity_poly.type
_entity_poly.pdbx_seq_one_letter_code
_entity_poly.pdbx_strand_id
1 'polypeptide(L)'
;MQFTGTERYVATEDLQMAVNAAATLERPLLIKGEPGTGKTMLAEEVAQALDMPLISWHIKSTTKAQQGLYEYDAVSRLRDSQLGDDRVHDINNYIKRGKLWEAFTAEHKTVLLIDEVDKADIEFPNDLLLELDRMEFHVYET
;
A
#
# COMPACT_ATOMS: atom_id res chain seq x y z
N MET A 1 -1.16 19.01 -10.78
CA MET A 1 -1.55 17.95 -11.75
C MET A 1 -3.00 17.63 -11.50
N GLN A 2 -3.83 17.49 -12.53
CA GLN A 2 -5.28 17.30 -12.38
C GLN A 2 -5.73 16.09 -13.20
N PHE A 3 -6.38 15.14 -12.54
CA PHE A 3 -7.06 14.01 -13.15
C PHE A 3 -8.42 14.46 -13.70
N THR A 4 -8.65 14.23 -15.00
CA THR A 4 -9.91 14.56 -15.69
C THR A 4 -10.57 13.32 -16.32
N GLY A 5 -10.12 12.12 -15.95
CA GLY A 5 -10.40 10.88 -16.68
C GLY A 5 -9.39 10.63 -17.82
N THR A 6 -9.62 9.56 -18.58
CA THR A 6 -8.79 9.12 -19.71
C THR A 6 -9.66 8.64 -20.87
N GLU A 7 -9.06 8.25 -21.99
CA GLU A 7 -9.80 7.62 -23.10
C GLU A 7 -10.51 6.31 -22.69
N ARG A 8 -10.02 5.65 -21.64
CA ARG A 8 -10.52 4.35 -21.16
C ARG A 8 -11.36 4.45 -19.90
N TYR A 9 -11.34 5.61 -19.23
CA TYR A 9 -12.04 5.83 -17.97
C TYR A 9 -12.72 7.18 -17.92
N VAL A 10 -14.06 7.15 -18.03
CA VAL A 10 -14.89 8.35 -17.90
C VAL A 10 -15.22 8.56 -16.42
N ALA A 11 -14.59 9.56 -15.81
CA ALA A 11 -14.85 9.93 -14.42
C ALA A 11 -15.91 11.03 -14.34
N THR A 12 -16.84 10.92 -13.39
CA THR A 12 -17.78 12.01 -13.07
C THR A 12 -17.05 13.20 -12.44
N GLU A 13 -17.64 14.39 -12.49
CA GLU A 13 -17.05 15.60 -11.88
C GLU A 13 -16.75 15.40 -10.39
N ASP A 14 -17.67 14.77 -9.64
CA ASP A 14 -17.49 14.46 -8.23
C ASP A 14 -16.28 13.52 -7.99
N LEU A 15 -16.12 12.50 -8.83
CA LEU A 15 -15.00 11.56 -8.72
C LEU A 15 -13.67 12.24 -9.06
N GLN A 16 -13.66 13.05 -10.12
CA GLN A 16 -12.49 13.85 -10.48
C GLN A 16 -12.10 14.79 -9.32
N MET A 17 -13.07 15.49 -8.73
CA MET A 17 -12.82 16.37 -7.59
C MET A 17 -12.25 15.60 -6.39
N ALA A 18 -12.80 14.43 -6.05
CA ALA A 18 -12.32 13.61 -4.95
C ALA A 18 -10.88 13.12 -5.17
N VAL A 19 -10.57 12.62 -6.36
CA VAL A 19 -9.20 12.19 -6.73
C VAL A 19 -8.22 13.35 -6.65
N ASN A 20 -8.57 14.50 -7.23
CA ASN A 20 -7.71 15.67 -7.26
C ASN A 20 -7.48 16.26 -5.86
N ALA A 21 -8.52 16.28 -5.02
CA ALA A 21 -8.41 16.71 -3.63
C ALA A 21 -7.46 15.78 -2.86
N ALA A 22 -7.63 14.46 -2.98
CA ALA A 22 -6.80 13.47 -2.31
C ALA A 22 -5.32 13.57 -2.75
N ALA A 23 -5.07 13.68 -4.06
CA ALA A 23 -3.72 13.82 -4.61
C ALA A 23 -3.02 15.12 -4.19
N THR A 24 -3.78 16.22 -4.07
CA THR A 24 -3.27 17.54 -3.68
C THR A 24 -3.00 17.62 -2.17
N LEU A 25 -3.90 17.05 -1.36
CA LEU A 25 -3.79 17.04 0.10
C LEU A 25 -2.90 15.92 0.64
N GLU A 26 -2.48 15.00 -0.24
CA GLU A 26 -1.71 13.80 0.11
C GLU A 26 -2.42 12.95 1.18
N ARG A 27 -3.75 12.88 1.04
CA ARG A 27 -4.62 12.11 1.94
C ARG A 27 -5.12 10.85 1.25
N PRO A 28 -5.27 9.73 1.98
CA PRO A 28 -5.87 8.51 1.44
C PRO A 28 -7.28 8.76 0.91
N LEU A 29 -7.63 8.11 -0.20
CA LEU A 29 -8.97 8.15 -0.78
C LEU A 29 -9.62 6.77 -0.71
N LEU A 30 -10.72 6.66 0.04
CA LEU A 30 -11.51 5.44 0.10
C LEU A 30 -12.61 5.46 -0.97
N ILE A 31 -12.54 4.52 -1.91
CA ILE A 31 -13.54 4.35 -2.96
C ILE A 31 -14.48 3.20 -2.60
N LYS A 32 -15.80 3.47 -2.63
CA LYS A 32 -16.85 2.47 -2.42
C LYS A 32 -17.74 2.39 -3.65
N GLY A 33 -18.33 1.22 -3.89
CA GLY A 33 -19.28 1.00 -4.98
C GLY A 33 -19.49 -0.48 -5.26
N GLU A 34 -20.47 -0.79 -6.10
CA GLU A 34 -20.81 -2.16 -6.48
C GLU A 34 -19.62 -2.88 -7.18
N PRO A 35 -19.57 -4.22 -7.15
CA PRO A 35 -18.62 -4.98 -7.96
C PRO A 35 -18.70 -4.61 -9.45
N GLY A 36 -17.54 -4.47 -10.11
CA GLY A 36 -17.49 -4.16 -11.55
C GLY A 36 -17.62 -2.69 -11.93
N THR A 37 -17.70 -1.74 -10.99
CA THR A 37 -17.78 -0.30 -11.29
C THR A 37 -16.43 0.37 -11.60
N GLY A 38 -15.37 -0.41 -11.85
CA GLY A 38 -14.06 0.12 -12.26
C GLY A 38 -13.23 0.75 -11.12
N LYS A 39 -13.41 0.33 -9.87
CA LYS A 39 -12.63 0.84 -8.71
C LYS A 39 -11.13 0.60 -8.85
N THR A 40 -10.74 -0.63 -9.20
CA THR A 40 -9.34 -1.01 -9.46
C THR A 40 -8.78 -0.23 -10.65
N MET A 41 -9.55 -0.15 -11.75
CA MET A 41 -9.17 0.58 -12.96
C MET A 41 -8.97 2.08 -12.70
N LEU A 42 -9.73 2.69 -11.79
CA LEU A 42 -9.52 4.08 -11.41
C LEU A 42 -8.07 4.33 -10.96
N ALA A 43 -7.51 3.47 -10.10
CA ALA A 43 -6.14 3.66 -9.63
C ALA A 43 -5.10 3.53 -10.75
N GLU A 44 -5.31 2.60 -11.68
CA GLU A 44 -4.47 2.43 -12.88
C GLU A 44 -4.49 3.68 -13.75
N GLU A 45 -5.68 4.21 -14.00
CA GLU A 45 -5.90 5.36 -14.88
C GLU A 45 -5.45 6.67 -14.22
N VAL A 46 -5.57 6.79 -12.89
CA VAL A 46 -5.00 7.90 -12.12
C VAL A 46 -3.48 7.86 -12.15
N ALA A 47 -2.87 6.70 -11.93
CA ALA A 47 -1.41 6.54 -12.00
C ALA A 47 -0.89 6.91 -13.39
N GLN A 48 -1.55 6.43 -14.45
CA GLN A 48 -1.19 6.76 -15.83
C GLN A 48 -1.37 8.26 -16.13
N ALA A 49 -2.50 8.85 -15.77
CA ALA A 49 -2.79 10.26 -16.07
C ALA A 49 -1.87 11.23 -15.31
N LEU A 50 -1.37 10.83 -14.14
CA LEU A 50 -0.48 11.64 -13.31
C LEU A 50 1.01 11.29 -13.49
N ASP A 51 1.34 10.36 -14.39
CA ASP A 51 2.70 9.84 -14.63
C ASP A 51 3.38 9.35 -13.34
N MET A 52 2.64 8.55 -12.56
CA MET A 52 3.09 7.99 -11.27
C MET A 52 3.18 6.47 -11.36
N PRO A 53 4.15 5.84 -10.67
CA PRO A 53 4.15 4.39 -10.49
C PRO A 53 2.87 3.93 -9.77
N LEU A 54 2.40 2.73 -10.09
CA LEU A 54 1.33 2.05 -9.37
C LEU A 54 1.91 0.88 -8.57
N ILE A 55 1.68 0.90 -7.26
CA ILE A 55 1.89 -0.25 -6.39
C ILE A 55 0.52 -0.81 -6.03
N SER A 56 0.31 -2.09 -6.32
CA SER A 56 -0.95 -2.77 -5.99
C SER A 56 -0.73 -3.76 -4.85
N TRP A 57 -1.55 -3.64 -3.81
CA TRP A 57 -1.62 -4.56 -2.69
C TRP A 57 -3.03 -5.17 -2.63
N HIS A 58 -3.14 -6.41 -3.12
CA HIS A 58 -4.40 -7.13 -3.14
C HIS A 58 -4.60 -7.90 -1.83
N ILE A 59 -5.67 -7.58 -1.12
CA ILE A 59 -5.95 -8.10 0.21
C ILE A 59 -6.71 -9.43 0.13
N LYS A 60 -6.32 -10.39 0.98
CA LYS A 60 -6.99 -11.68 1.16
C LYS A 60 -7.51 -11.79 2.59
N SER A 61 -8.39 -12.75 2.85
CA SER A 61 -8.91 -13.03 4.20
C SER A 61 -7.85 -13.37 5.24
N THR A 62 -6.69 -13.84 4.81
CA THR A 62 -5.55 -14.15 5.68
C THR A 62 -4.55 -13.01 5.78
N THR A 63 -4.72 -11.92 5.03
CA THR A 63 -3.79 -10.80 5.03
C THR A 63 -3.91 -10.02 6.34
N LYS A 64 -2.76 -9.72 6.94
CA LYS A 64 -2.65 -8.87 8.15
C LYS A 64 -2.03 -7.53 7.81
N ALA A 65 -2.45 -6.47 8.50
CA ALA A 65 -1.95 -5.10 8.30
C ALA A 65 -0.42 -5.03 8.38
N GLN A 66 0.16 -5.73 9.36
CA GLN A 66 1.61 -5.86 9.53
C GLN A 66 2.35 -6.30 8.26
N GLN A 67 1.76 -7.17 7.42
CA GLN A 67 2.39 -7.62 6.17
C GLN A 67 2.49 -6.50 5.12
N GLY A 68 1.65 -5.47 5.22
CA GLY A 68 1.78 -4.25 4.43
C GLY A 68 2.97 -3.40 4.87
N LEU A 69 3.31 -3.43 6.16
CA LEU A 69 4.44 -2.72 6.74
C LEU A 69 5.73 -3.49 6.50
N TYR A 70 5.92 -4.61 7.19
CA TYR A 70 7.05 -5.52 7.03
C TYR A 70 6.80 -6.90 7.64
N GLU A 71 7.50 -7.90 7.12
CA GLU A 71 7.56 -9.25 7.68
C GLU A 71 8.98 -9.52 8.20
N TYR A 72 9.07 -10.16 9.37
CA TYR A 72 10.35 -10.58 9.95
C TYR A 72 10.55 -12.09 9.79
N ASP A 73 11.58 -12.49 9.06
CA ASP A 73 11.91 -13.89 8.79
C ASP A 73 12.75 -14.50 9.91
N ALA A 74 12.07 -14.77 11.03
CA ALA A 74 12.67 -15.44 12.18
C ALA A 74 13.24 -16.83 11.84
N VAL A 75 12.66 -17.53 10.87
CA VAL A 75 13.07 -18.90 10.50
C VAL A 75 14.43 -18.88 9.82
N SER A 76 14.62 -17.98 8.84
CA SER A 76 15.92 -17.82 8.20
C SER A 76 16.98 -17.33 9.18
N ARG A 77 16.65 -16.41 10.10
CA ARG A 77 17.59 -15.97 11.14
C ARG A 77 18.01 -17.10 12.07
N LEU A 78 17.07 -17.93 12.51
CA LEU A 78 17.36 -19.08 13.36
C LEU A 78 18.27 -20.09 12.65
N ARG A 79 17.98 -20.39 11.38
CA ARG A 79 18.79 -21.30 10.56
C ARG A 79 20.22 -20.78 10.41
N ASP A 80 20.38 -19.52 10.02
CA ASP A 80 21.69 -18.89 9.81
C ASP A 80 22.48 -18.80 11.14
N SER A 81 21.79 -18.60 12.26
CA SER A 81 22.40 -18.60 13.60
C SER A 81 22.97 -19.97 13.99
N GLN A 82 22.27 -21.05 13.63
CA GLN A 82 22.76 -22.41 13.87
C GLN A 82 23.96 -22.78 12.98
N LEU A 83 24.09 -22.14 11.82
CA LEU A 83 25.19 -22.37 10.87
C LEU A 83 26.40 -21.47 11.13
N GLY A 84 26.31 -20.54 12.08
CA GLY A 84 27.40 -19.61 12.41
C GLY A 84 27.64 -18.55 11.33
N ASP A 85 26.59 -18.13 10.63
CA ASP A 85 26.68 -17.12 9.58
C ASP A 85 26.67 -15.70 10.18
N ASP A 86 27.66 -14.88 9.84
CA ASP A 86 27.80 -13.50 10.37
C ASP A 86 26.62 -12.58 10.01
N ARG A 87 25.81 -12.92 9.00
CA ARG A 87 24.61 -12.16 8.60
C ARG A 87 23.59 -12.02 9.71
N VAL A 88 23.60 -12.89 10.72
CA VAL A 88 22.68 -12.86 11.87
C VAL A 88 22.82 -11.64 12.77
N HIS A 89 23.96 -10.94 12.69
CA HIS A 89 24.24 -9.74 13.47
C HIS A 89 23.51 -8.51 12.95
N ASP A 90 23.06 -8.52 11.69
CA ASP A 90 22.26 -7.44 11.10
C ASP A 90 20.83 -7.91 10.84
N ILE A 91 19.89 -7.36 11.62
CA ILE A 91 18.47 -7.70 11.54
C ILE A 91 17.85 -7.31 10.20
N ASN A 92 18.40 -6.34 9.49
CA ASN A 92 17.89 -5.90 8.19
C ASN A 92 17.92 -7.02 7.15
N ASN A 93 18.82 -8.00 7.31
CA ASN A 93 18.88 -9.19 6.45
C ASN A 93 17.63 -10.08 6.54
N TYR A 94 16.81 -9.90 7.58
CA TYR A 94 15.63 -10.71 7.86
C TYR A 94 14.34 -9.89 7.83
N ILE A 95 14.40 -8.61 7.44
CA ILE A 95 13.23 -7.76 7.28
C ILE A 95 12.85 -7.74 5.80
N LYS A 96 11.65 -8.21 5.52
CA LYS A 96 11.04 -8.13 4.20
C LYS A 96 10.06 -6.97 4.17
N ARG A 97 10.32 -5.99 3.31
CA ARG A 97 9.49 -4.80 3.14
C ARG A 97 8.11 -5.18 2.60
N GLY A 98 7.06 -4.62 3.20
CA GLY A 98 5.69 -4.73 2.69
C GLY A 98 5.36 -3.64 1.68
N LYS A 99 4.14 -3.68 1.13
CA LYS A 99 3.70 -2.75 0.07
C LYS A 99 3.54 -1.29 0.52
N LEU A 100 3.14 -1.07 1.77
CA LEU A 100 3.13 0.28 2.35
C LEU A 100 4.54 0.82 2.52
N TRP A 101 5.49 -0.02 2.95
CA TRP A 101 6.90 0.37 3.01
C TRP A 101 7.41 0.79 1.63
N GLU A 102 7.22 -0.07 0.63
CA GLU A 102 7.62 0.23 -0.76
C GLU A 102 7.05 1.58 -1.22
N ALA A 103 5.77 1.86 -0.94
CA ALA A 103 5.12 3.12 -1.31
C ALA A 103 5.64 4.33 -0.54
N PHE A 104 5.79 4.23 0.78
CA PHE A 104 6.20 5.35 1.65
C PHE A 104 7.67 5.74 1.44
N THR A 105 8.50 4.81 0.99
CA THR A 105 9.94 5.03 0.74
C THR A 105 10.29 5.20 -0.73
N ALA A 106 9.29 5.28 -1.62
CA ALA A 106 9.52 5.48 -3.04
C ALA A 106 10.18 6.85 -3.31
N GLU A 107 11.18 6.88 -4.20
CA GLU A 107 11.86 8.11 -4.61
C GLU A 107 10.94 9.08 -5.39
N HIS A 108 9.85 8.54 -5.95
CA HIS A 108 8.87 9.27 -6.74
C HIS A 108 7.48 9.12 -6.13
N LYS A 109 6.66 10.15 -6.26
CA LYS A 109 5.25 10.11 -5.83
C LYS A 109 4.55 8.96 -6.56
N THR A 110 3.90 8.11 -5.78
CA THR A 110 3.42 6.79 -6.23
C THR A 110 1.95 6.64 -5.82
N VAL A 111 1.17 5.98 -6.68
CA VAL A 111 -0.20 5.56 -6.34
C VAL A 111 -0.11 4.18 -5.68
N LEU A 112 -0.57 4.08 -4.43
CA LEU A 112 -0.77 2.79 -3.76
C LEU A 112 -2.25 2.41 -3.80
N LEU A 113 -2.55 1.32 -4.49
CA LEU A 113 -3.87 0.70 -4.47
C LEU A 113 -3.89 -0.40 -3.41
N ILE A 114 -4.72 -0.26 -2.38
CA ILE A 114 -5.07 -1.33 -1.45
C ILE A 114 -6.45 -1.86 -1.88
N ASP A 115 -6.47 -3.01 -2.57
CA ASP A 115 -7.67 -3.55 -3.20
C ASP A 115 -8.30 -4.66 -2.35
N GLU A 116 -9.61 -4.86 -2.47
CA GLU A 116 -10.38 -5.88 -1.74
C GLU A 116 -10.20 -5.81 -0.20
N VAL A 117 -10.07 -4.60 0.36
CA VAL A 117 -9.92 -4.38 1.81
C VAL A 117 -11.07 -5.00 2.61
N ASP A 118 -12.28 -5.10 2.03
CA ASP A 118 -13.43 -5.75 2.64
C ASP A 118 -13.29 -7.27 2.82
N LYS A 119 -12.30 -7.89 2.18
CA LYS A 119 -12.02 -9.33 2.33
C LYS A 119 -11.20 -9.66 3.56
N ALA A 120 -10.48 -8.69 4.14
CA ALA A 120 -9.64 -8.91 5.30
C ALA A 120 -10.43 -9.18 6.59
N ASP A 121 -9.67 -9.53 7.62
CA ASP A 121 -10.11 -9.48 9.01
C ASP A 121 -10.72 -8.10 9.37
N ILE A 122 -11.70 -8.08 10.27
CA ILE A 122 -12.42 -6.85 10.65
C ILE A 122 -11.49 -5.79 11.26
N GLU A 123 -10.38 -6.22 11.87
CA GLU A 123 -9.39 -5.30 12.46
C GLU A 123 -8.43 -4.71 11.43
N PHE A 124 -8.31 -5.31 10.24
CA PHE A 124 -7.31 -4.91 9.24
C PHE A 124 -7.37 -3.42 8.86
N PRO A 125 -8.55 -2.81 8.59
CA PRO A 125 -8.59 -1.38 8.27
C PRO A 125 -8.21 -0.51 9.48
N ASN A 126 -8.58 -0.92 10.70
CA ASN A 126 -8.29 -0.18 11.93
C ASN A 126 -6.78 -0.20 12.22
N ASP A 127 -6.14 -1.35 12.01
CA ASP A 127 -4.71 -1.58 12.20
C ASP A 127 -3.82 -0.78 11.23
N LEU A 128 -4.40 -0.12 10.22
CA LEU A 128 -3.68 0.75 9.27
C LEU A 128 -4.01 2.23 9.44
N LEU A 129 -4.94 2.60 10.35
CA LEU A 129 -5.42 3.98 10.45
C LEU A 129 -4.31 4.96 10.81
N LEU A 130 -3.45 4.60 11.76
CA LEU A 130 -2.39 5.48 12.23
C LEU A 130 -1.32 5.68 11.15
N GLU A 131 -0.95 4.59 10.49
CA GLU A 131 0.09 4.54 9.47
C GLU A 131 -0.33 5.29 8.22
N LEU A 132 -1.61 5.18 7.82
CA LEU A 132 -2.16 5.92 6.68
C LEU A 132 -2.45 7.39 7.00
N ASP A 133 -2.77 7.74 8.25
CA ASP A 133 -2.99 9.14 8.66
C ASP A 133 -1.66 9.91 8.74
N ARG A 134 -0.62 9.28 9.30
CA ARG A 134 0.70 9.89 9.47
C ARG A 134 1.64 9.67 8.30
N MET A 135 1.33 8.73 7.41
CA MET A 135 2.23 8.29 6.32
C MET A 135 3.61 7.83 6.84
N GLU A 136 3.61 7.21 8.02
CA GLU A 136 4.82 6.71 8.68
C GLU A 136 4.50 5.47 9.51
N PHE A 137 5.50 4.64 9.76
CA PHE A 137 5.41 3.55 10.74
C PHE A 137 6.80 3.25 11.30
N HIS A 138 6.83 2.53 12.42
CA HIS A 138 8.08 2.11 13.04
C HIS A 138 8.44 0.68 12.69
N VAL A 139 9.74 0.46 12.49
CA VAL A 139 10.33 -0.86 12.30
C VAL A 139 10.95 -1.25 13.62
N TYR A 140 10.33 -2.20 14.32
CA TYR A 140 10.83 -2.66 15.60
C TYR A 140 11.92 -3.71 15.38
N GLU A 141 13.12 -3.40 15.86
CA GLU A 141 14.22 -4.36 15.96
C GLU A 141 14.02 -5.18 17.25
N THR A 142 13.44 -6.38 17.15
CA THR A 142 13.27 -7.30 18.28
C THR A 142 14.36 -8.36 18.35
#